data_AF-A0A7S1EBK9-F1
#
_entry.id   AF-A0A7S1EBK9-F1
#
_cell.length_a   1.000
_cell.length_b   1.000
_cell.length_c   1.000
_cell.angle_alpha   90.00
_cell.angle_beta   90.00
_cell.angle_gamma   90.00
#
_symmetry.space_group_name_H-M   'P 1'
#
loop_
_entity.id
_entity.type
_entity.pdbx_description
1 polymer ?
#
loop_
_entity_poly.entity_id
_entity_poly.type
_entity_poly.pdbx_seq_one_letter_code
_entity_poly.pdbx_strand_id
1 'polypeptide(L)'
;TTTGRYGAVQRDVKTVHAHSGAAELGPYRHYMQKEIFEQPTAIANTLEAITGITPELFGDGAYRVFKEVDKVLILACGTSYYSGSTAKYWLESIAKIPTSVEIASEYRYRDSVPDPKTLVVTISQSGETAD
;
A
#
# COMPACT_ATOMS: atom_id res chain seq x y z
N THR A 1 25.62 -38.12 12.62
CA THR A 1 25.48 -36.92 13.47
C THR A 1 24.54 -35.96 12.76
N THR A 2 23.24 -36.09 13.05
CA THR A 2 22.17 -35.47 12.25
C THR A 2 21.46 -34.41 13.09
N THR A 3 22.10 -33.25 13.27
CA THR A 3 21.49 -32.10 13.96
C THR A 3 20.83 -31.17 12.95
N GLY A 4 19.63 -31.54 12.49
CA GLY A 4 18.75 -30.63 11.74
C GLY A 4 18.11 -29.62 12.69
N ARG A 5 18.32 -28.31 12.44
CA ARG A 5 17.81 -27.17 13.21
C ARG A 5 16.33 -26.89 12.94
N TYR A 6 15.44 -27.85 13.19
CA TYR A 6 14.00 -27.60 13.12
C TYR A 6 13.36 -27.98 14.46
N GLY A 7 12.98 -26.96 15.23
CA GLY A 7 12.20 -27.11 16.47
C GLY A 7 10.72 -26.90 16.19
N ALA A 8 9.86 -27.57 16.95
CA ALA A 8 8.42 -27.34 16.88
C ALA A 8 8.11 -25.90 17.34
N VAL A 9 7.37 -25.16 16.51
CA VAL A 9 6.86 -23.82 16.83
C VAL A 9 5.33 -23.85 16.86
N GLN A 10 4.74 -23.21 17.84
CA GLN A 10 3.29 -22.98 17.91
C GLN A 10 2.98 -21.65 17.21
N ARG A 11 1.93 -21.64 16.39
CA ARG A 11 1.42 -20.44 15.73
C ARG A 11 0.00 -20.19 16.22
N ASP A 12 -0.29 -18.96 16.59
CA ASP A 12 -1.63 -18.59 17.00
C ASP A 12 -2.62 -18.82 15.86
N VAL A 13 -3.73 -19.49 16.17
CA VAL A 13 -4.82 -19.71 15.23
C VAL A 13 -5.56 -18.38 15.05
N LYS A 14 -5.52 -17.84 13.84
CA LYS A 14 -6.30 -16.66 13.46
C LYS A 14 -7.48 -17.10 12.61
N THR A 15 -8.70 -16.87 13.12
CA THR A 15 -9.92 -17.11 12.35
C THR A 15 -10.19 -15.90 11.46
N VAL A 16 -10.22 -16.12 10.14
CA VAL A 16 -10.56 -15.07 9.18
C VAL A 16 -12.04 -15.20 8.83
N HIS A 17 -12.83 -14.17 9.14
CA HIS A 17 -14.22 -14.09 8.72
C HIS A 17 -14.29 -13.69 7.24
N ALA A 18 -14.14 -14.66 6.34
CA ALA A 18 -14.35 -14.43 4.92
C ALA A 18 -15.82 -14.01 4.68
N HIS A 19 -16.03 -12.76 4.23
CA HIS A 19 -17.35 -12.29 3.82
C HIS A 19 -17.66 -12.87 2.43
N SER A 20 -18.40 -13.97 2.37
CA SER A 20 -18.73 -14.67 1.12
C SER A 20 -19.43 -13.79 0.09
N GLY A 21 -20.23 -12.81 0.52
CA GLY A 21 -20.92 -11.87 -0.38
C GLY A 21 -20.00 -10.94 -1.18
N ALA A 22 -18.75 -10.73 -0.73
CA ALA A 22 -17.79 -9.93 -1.49
C ALA A 22 -17.41 -10.60 -2.84
N ALA A 23 -17.47 -11.93 -2.90
CA ALA A 23 -17.05 -12.73 -4.06
C ALA A 23 -18.20 -13.05 -5.04
N GLU A 24 -19.45 -12.67 -4.77
CA GLU A 24 -20.57 -12.93 -5.67
C GLU A 24 -20.83 -11.77 -6.64
N LEU A 25 -21.27 -12.06 -7.87
CA LEU A 25 -21.58 -11.02 -8.88
C LEU A 25 -22.81 -10.16 -8.54
N GLY A 26 -23.73 -10.66 -7.72
CA GLY A 26 -25.00 -9.98 -7.44
C GLY A 26 -25.78 -9.69 -8.73
N PRO A 27 -26.25 -8.45 -8.97
CA PRO A 27 -27.02 -8.10 -10.17
C PRO A 27 -26.15 -7.83 -11.42
N TYR A 28 -24.82 -7.90 -11.32
CA TYR A 28 -23.92 -7.51 -12.39
C TYR A 28 -23.52 -8.68 -13.29
N ARG A 29 -23.17 -8.37 -14.55
CA ARG A 29 -22.74 -9.39 -15.53
C ARG A 29 -21.27 -9.76 -15.40
N HIS A 30 -20.44 -8.83 -14.94
CA HIS A 30 -18.98 -8.98 -14.84
C HIS A 30 -18.46 -8.40 -13.53
N TYR A 31 -17.40 -8.98 -12.97
CA TYR A 31 -16.77 -8.48 -11.73
C TYR A 31 -16.25 -7.05 -11.91
N MET A 32 -15.59 -6.75 -13.03
CA MET A 32 -15.15 -5.38 -13.33
C MET A 32 -16.32 -4.39 -13.36
N GLN A 33 -17.49 -4.80 -13.86
CA GLN A 33 -18.68 -3.96 -13.83
C GLN A 33 -19.15 -3.73 -12.39
N LYS A 34 -19.26 -4.79 -11.58
CA LYS A 34 -19.58 -4.68 -10.15
C LYS A 34 -18.61 -3.72 -9.45
N GLU A 35 -17.31 -3.93 -9.59
CA GLU A 35 -16.25 -3.14 -8.96
C GLU A 35 -16.30 -1.66 -9.35
N ILE A 36 -16.59 -1.34 -10.62
CA ILE A 36 -16.77 0.05 -11.07
C ILE A 36 -17.96 0.71 -10.36
N PHE A 37 -19.10 0.01 -10.25
CA PHE A 37 -20.31 0.55 -9.63
C PHE A 37 -20.22 0.58 -8.09
N GLU A 38 -19.37 -0.25 -7.48
CA GLU A 38 -19.14 -0.28 -6.04
C GLU A 38 -18.11 0.78 -5.57
N GLN A 39 -17.46 1.51 -6.47
CA GLN A 39 -16.48 2.56 -6.13
C GLN A 39 -16.99 3.57 -5.09
N PRO A 40 -18.24 4.08 -5.13
CA PRO A 40 -18.72 5.01 -4.10
C PRO A 40 -18.69 4.40 -2.70
N THR A 41 -19.14 3.15 -2.56
CA THR A 41 -19.12 2.41 -1.29
C THR A 41 -17.70 2.06 -0.89
N ALA A 42 -16.85 1.62 -1.83
CA ALA A 42 -15.45 1.32 -1.54
C ALA A 42 -14.68 2.54 -1.02
N ILE A 43 -14.90 3.72 -1.60
CA ILE A 43 -14.34 4.98 -1.13
C ILE A 43 -14.89 5.33 0.26
N ALA A 44 -16.21 5.22 0.47
CA ALA A 44 -16.82 5.48 1.78
C ALA A 44 -16.22 4.57 2.88
N ASN A 45 -16.09 3.28 2.61
CA ASN A 45 -15.47 2.31 3.54
C ASN A 45 -13.99 2.66 3.81
N THR A 46 -13.25 3.13 2.79
CA THR A 46 -11.85 3.57 2.94
C THR A 46 -11.74 4.77 3.88
N LEU A 47 -12.74 5.66 3.86
CA LEU A 47 -12.78 6.87 4.68
C LEU A 47 -13.46 6.67 6.04
N GLU A 48 -14.20 5.58 6.25
CA GLU A 48 -15.03 5.34 7.44
C GLU A 48 -14.24 5.40 8.75
N ALA A 49 -13.02 4.84 8.74
CA ALA A 49 -12.14 4.83 9.91
C ALA A 49 -11.39 6.16 10.12
N ILE A 50 -11.49 7.12 9.20
CA ILE A 50 -10.74 8.37 9.22
C ILE A 50 -11.57 9.46 9.90
N THR A 51 -11.37 9.63 11.21
CA THR A 51 -12.05 10.67 12.00
C THR A 51 -11.34 12.03 11.95
N GLY A 52 -10.13 12.07 11.42
CA GLY A 52 -9.31 13.28 11.26
C GLY A 52 -7.97 12.93 10.60
N ILE A 53 -7.38 13.89 9.89
CA ILE A 53 -6.09 13.70 9.22
C ILE A 53 -4.97 14.13 10.15
N THR A 54 -4.39 13.18 10.90
CA THR A 54 -3.19 13.40 11.72
C THR A 54 -2.15 12.32 11.41
N PRO A 55 -0.86 12.56 11.68
CA PRO A 55 0.18 11.54 11.46
C PRO A 55 -0.06 10.22 12.17
N GLU A 56 -0.74 10.25 13.32
CA GLU A 56 -1.06 9.10 14.15
C GLU A 56 -1.99 8.09 13.47
N LEU A 57 -2.62 8.43 12.34
CA LEU A 57 -3.29 7.48 11.45
C LEU A 57 -2.36 6.34 10.99
N PHE A 58 -1.05 6.57 10.97
CA PHE A 58 -0.04 5.58 10.60
C PHE A 58 0.57 4.85 11.80
N GLY A 59 0.00 5.03 13.00
CA GLY A 59 0.43 4.40 14.23
C GLY A 59 1.35 5.27 15.10
N ASP A 60 1.67 4.74 16.28
CA ASP A 60 2.47 5.45 17.28
C ASP A 60 3.87 5.81 16.75
N GLY A 61 4.23 7.09 16.88
CA GLY A 61 5.55 7.59 16.46
C GLY A 61 5.64 8.02 14.99
N ALA A 62 4.58 7.85 14.19
CA ALA A 62 4.54 8.30 12.80
C ALA A 62 4.88 9.79 12.62
N TYR A 63 4.40 10.64 13.53
CA TYR A 63 4.74 12.07 13.54
C TYR A 63 6.26 12.33 13.53
N ARG A 64 7.00 11.59 14.37
CA ARG A 64 8.46 11.73 14.46
C ARG A 64 9.13 11.27 13.17
N VAL A 65 8.69 10.14 12.62
CA VAL A 65 9.20 9.61 11.35
C VAL A 65 8.96 10.62 10.22
N PHE A 66 7.73 11.11 10.05
CA PHE A 66 7.40 12.06 8.99
C PHE A 66 8.15 13.39 9.08
N LYS A 67 8.60 13.81 10.27
CA LYS A 67 9.47 14.98 10.44
C LYS A 67 10.89 14.79 9.90
N GLU A 68 11.36 13.56 9.76
CA GLU A 68 12.70 13.23 9.28
C GLU A 68 12.72 12.99 7.76
N VAL A 69 11.55 12.97 7.12
CA VAL A 69 11.39 12.69 5.69
C VAL A 69 11.56 13.96 4.87
N ASP A 70 12.57 13.99 4.02
CA ASP A 70 12.85 15.09 3.09
C ASP A 70 12.30 14.81 1.67
N LYS A 71 12.05 13.54 1.33
CA LYS A 71 11.64 13.09 -0.01
C LYS A 71 10.73 11.85 0.06
N VAL A 72 9.89 11.65 -0.95
CA VAL A 72 9.09 10.44 -1.12
C VAL A 72 9.50 9.70 -2.39
N LEU A 73 9.66 8.39 -2.30
CA LEU A 73 9.81 7.48 -3.43
C LEU A 73 8.66 6.47 -3.42
N ILE A 74 7.83 6.49 -4.47
CA ILE A 74 6.74 5.54 -4.65
C ILE A 74 7.20 4.43 -5.62
N LEU A 75 7.10 3.18 -5.19
CA LEU A 75 7.38 1.99 -5.99
C LEU A 75 6.10 1.20 -6.22
N ALA A 76 5.77 0.93 -7.48
CA ALA A 76 4.57 0.19 -7.83
C ALA A 76 4.64 -0.37 -9.25
N CYS A 77 3.70 -1.26 -9.59
CA CYS A 77 3.54 -1.85 -10.92
C CYS A 77 2.14 -1.57 -11.48
N GLY A 78 2.01 -1.55 -12.81
CA GLY A 78 0.72 -1.45 -13.51
C GLY A 78 -0.16 -0.29 -13.04
N THR A 79 -1.43 -0.56 -12.75
CA THR A 79 -2.39 0.48 -12.31
C THR A 79 -1.99 1.16 -10.99
N SER A 80 -1.30 0.45 -10.09
CA SER A 80 -0.80 1.04 -8.85
C SER A 80 0.25 2.12 -9.11
N TYR A 81 1.10 1.96 -10.14
CA TYR A 81 2.03 3.00 -10.58
C TYR A 81 1.30 4.28 -11.01
N TYR A 82 0.17 4.15 -11.72
CA TYR A 82 -0.62 5.32 -12.12
C TYR A 82 -1.25 6.04 -10.93
N SER A 83 -1.69 5.32 -9.90
CA SER A 83 -2.16 5.96 -8.65
C SER A 83 -1.04 6.75 -7.94
N GLY A 84 0.18 6.20 -7.89
CA GLY A 84 1.35 6.91 -7.38
C GLY A 84 1.68 8.15 -8.21
N SER A 85 1.56 8.06 -9.54
CA SER A 85 1.76 9.19 -10.46
C SER A 85 0.76 10.33 -10.19
N THR A 86 -0.49 10.02 -9.87
CA THR A 86 -1.46 11.02 -9.41
C THR A 86 -1.06 11.59 -8.04
N ALA A 87 -0.73 10.74 -7.07
CA ALA A 87 -0.36 11.14 -5.72
C ALA A 87 0.85 12.08 -5.68
N LYS A 88 1.82 11.90 -6.59
CA LYS A 88 2.97 12.80 -6.75
C LYS A 88 2.54 14.26 -6.87
N TYR A 89 1.56 14.58 -7.71
CA TYR A 89 1.09 15.95 -7.88
C TYR A 89 0.53 16.52 -6.58
N TRP A 90 -0.19 15.72 -5.80
CA TRP A 90 -0.73 16.17 -4.51
C TRP A 90 0.36 16.36 -3.46
N LEU A 91 1.31 15.43 -3.35
CA LEU A 91 2.43 15.53 -2.42
C LEU A 91 3.31 16.76 -2.72
N GLU A 92 3.61 17.02 -3.99
CA GLU A 92 4.40 18.19 -4.37
C GLU A 92 3.61 19.50 -4.26
N SER A 93 2.33 19.52 -4.61
CA SER A 93 1.54 20.76 -4.61
C SER A 93 1.05 21.15 -3.22
N ILE A 94 0.70 20.18 -2.37
CA ILE A 94 0.12 20.41 -1.04
C ILE A 94 1.20 20.36 0.03
N ALA A 95 1.94 19.25 0.11
CA ALA A 95 2.93 19.03 1.16
C ALA A 95 4.31 19.62 0.84
N LYS A 96 4.53 20.08 -0.40
CA LYS A 96 5.80 20.66 -0.88
C LYS A 96 6.99 19.70 -0.73
N ILE A 97 6.74 18.39 -0.83
CA ILE A 97 7.77 17.36 -0.70
C ILE A 97 8.16 16.79 -2.06
N PRO A 98 9.45 16.79 -2.44
CA PRO A 98 9.90 16.16 -3.68
C PRO A 98 9.47 14.70 -3.74
N THR A 99 8.80 14.31 -4.83
CA THR A 99 8.23 12.97 -4.95
C THR A 99 8.63 12.32 -6.28
N SER A 100 9.20 11.11 -6.19
CA SER A 100 9.48 10.26 -7.34
C SER A 100 8.52 9.08 -7.37
N VAL A 101 8.16 8.63 -8.57
CA VAL A 101 7.35 7.42 -8.79
C VAL A 101 8.10 6.59 -9.81
N GLU A 102 8.42 5.35 -9.47
CA GLU A 102 9.19 4.46 -10.32
C GLU A 102 8.47 3.11 -10.46
N ILE A 103 8.62 2.51 -11.64
CA ILE A 103 8.16 1.14 -11.88
C ILE A 103 9.07 0.22 -11.07
N ALA A 104 8.51 -0.63 -10.21
CA ALA A 104 9.29 -1.43 -9.27
C ALA A 104 10.30 -2.35 -9.97
N SER A 105 9.91 -2.93 -11.13
CA SER A 105 10.81 -3.75 -11.96
C SER A 105 12.06 -2.99 -12.40
N GLU A 106 11.94 -1.71 -12.76
CA GLU A 106 13.09 -0.89 -13.17
C GLU A 106 13.96 -0.50 -11.96
N TYR A 107 13.33 -0.12 -10.85
CA TYR A 107 14.04 0.25 -9.62
C TYR A 107 14.90 -0.90 -9.09
N ARG A 108 14.38 -2.13 -9.15
CA ARG A 108 15.05 -3.34 -8.65
C ARG A 108 16.37 -3.65 -9.34
N TYR A 109 16.49 -3.34 -10.63
CA TYR A 109 17.66 -3.70 -11.45
C TYR A 109 18.63 -2.55 -11.71
N ARG A 110 18.29 -1.32 -11.33
CA ARG A 110 19.21 -0.18 -11.45
C ARG A 110 20.04 0.01 -10.20
N ASP A 111 21.19 0.65 -10.36
CA ASP A 111 21.94 1.17 -9.21
C ASP A 111 21.11 2.27 -8.53
N SER A 112 20.77 2.03 -7.26
CA SER A 112 20.07 3.00 -6.42
C SER A 112 21.05 3.72 -5.51
N VAL A 113 20.79 5.01 -5.27
CA VAL A 113 21.54 5.82 -4.30
C VAL A 113 20.62 6.05 -3.11
N PRO A 114 20.69 5.19 -2.06
CA PRO A 114 19.78 5.29 -0.93
C PRO A 114 20.05 6.56 -0.12
N ASP A 115 18.97 7.20 0.32
CA ASP A 115 18.99 8.36 1.19
C ASP A 115 18.12 8.03 2.42
N PRO A 116 18.69 8.03 3.65
CA PRO A 116 17.96 7.64 4.86
C PRO A 116 16.78 8.55 5.19
N LYS A 117 16.69 9.73 4.55
CA LYS A 117 15.56 10.65 4.69
C LYS A 117 14.49 10.49 3.61
N THR A 118 14.58 9.45 2.78
CA THR A 118 13.55 9.14 1.79
C THR A 118 12.53 8.17 2.36
N LEU A 119 11.26 8.59 2.40
CA LEU A 119 10.15 7.68 2.67
C LEU A 119 9.86 6.85 1.42
N VAL A 120 10.04 5.53 1.54
CA VAL A 120 9.65 4.59 0.49
C VAL A 120 8.21 4.14 0.72
N VAL A 121 7.37 4.29 -0.30
CA VAL A 121 5.97 3.89 -0.29
C VAL A 121 5.74 2.87 -1.40
N THR A 122 5.28 1.67 -1.05
CA THR A 122 4.88 0.66 -2.03
C THR A 122 3.37 0.67 -2.20
N ILE A 123 2.88 0.66 -3.45
CA ILE A 123 1.45 0.53 -3.75
C ILE A 123 1.20 -0.80 -4.45
N SER A 124 0.45 -1.70 -3.81
CA SER A 124 0.03 -2.98 -4.39
C SER A 124 -1.36 -3.35 -3.86
N GLN A 125 -2.24 -3.80 -4.76
CA GLN A 125 -3.57 -4.29 -4.37
C GLN A 125 -3.49 -5.68 -3.71
N SER A 126 -2.64 -6.57 -4.22
CA SER A 126 -2.51 -7.93 -3.68
C SER A 126 -1.56 -8.00 -2.49
N GLY A 127 -0.61 -7.07 -2.38
CA GLY A 127 0.47 -7.11 -1.39
C GLY A 127 1.54 -8.18 -1.69
N GLU A 128 1.41 -8.89 -2.82
CA GLU A 128 2.25 -10.04 -3.20
C GLU A 128 3.01 -9.80 -4.51
N THR A 129 2.93 -8.59 -5.09
CA THR A 129 3.68 -8.23 -6.30
C THR A 129 5.17 -8.45 -6.05
N ALA A 130 5.83 -9.22 -6.91
CA ALA A 130 7.15 -9.81 -6.63
C ALA A 130 8.36 -8.88 -6.90
N ASP A 131 8.16 -7.81 -7.66
CA ASP A 131 9.17 -6.78 -7.92
C ASP A 131 9.36 -5.86 -6.72
#